data_AF-A0A0N4WM68-F1
#
_entry.id   AF-A0A0N4WM68-F1
#
_cell.length_a   1.000
_cell.length_b   1.000
_cell.length_c   1.000
_cell.angle_alpha   90.00
_cell.angle_beta   90.00
_cell.angle_gamma   90.00
#
_symmetry.space_group_name_H-M   'P 1'
#
loop_
_entity.id
_entity.type
_entity.pdbx_description
1 polymer ?
#
loop_
_entity_poly.entity_id
_entity_poly.type
_entity_poly.pdbx_seq_one_letter_code
_entity_poly.pdbx_strand_id
1 'polypeptide(L)' 'MTTALTKGYRKFKAIAIATELEEPTSPCGMCRQFLIEFGDFKVLLLYMQFTRKRKSRKNVWKTKTLQTSNKMRPIPL' A
#
# COMPACT_ATOMS: atom_id res chain seq x y z
N MET A 1 -6.71 8.17 5.19
CA MET A 1 -7.25 7.36 6.30
C MET A 1 -8.01 8.23 7.31
N THR A 2 -7.42 9.33 7.78
CA THR A 2 -8.07 10.36 8.64
C THR A 2 -9.46 10.78 8.15
N THR A 3 -9.63 11.10 6.87
CA THR A 3 -10.94 11.45 6.29
C THR A 3 -12.00 10.35 6.42
N ALA A 4 -11.60 9.07 6.43
CA ALA A 4 -12.56 7.98 6.64
C ALA A 4 -12.96 7.88 8.12
N LEU A 5 -12.01 8.09 9.03
CA LEU A 5 -12.26 8.11 10.47
C LEU A 5 -13.19 9.27 10.86
N THR A 6 -12.98 10.47 10.30
CA THR A 6 -13.85 11.63 10.55
C THR A 6 -15.27 11.42 10.04
N LYS A 7 -15.44 10.60 8.99
CA LYS A 7 -16.74 10.17 8.49
C LYS A 7 -17.34 8.99 9.27
N GLY A 8 -16.72 8.55 10.37
CA GLY A 8 -17.21 7.49 11.24
C GLY A 8 -16.86 6.06 10.80
N TYR A 9 -16.11 5.87 9.73
CA TYR A 9 -15.69 4.53 9.29
C TYR A 9 -14.61 3.97 10.22
N ARG A 10 -14.88 2.82 10.87
CA ARG A 10 -13.95 2.17 11.82
C ARG A 10 -13.45 0.79 11.38
N LYS A 11 -14.00 0.22 10.32
CA LYS A 11 -13.63 -1.11 9.81
C LYS A 11 -13.21 -1.02 8.35
N PHE A 12 -11.96 -1.34 8.06
CA PHE A 12 -11.39 -1.33 6.71
C PHE A 12 -11.10 -2.78 6.29
N LYS A 13 -11.52 -3.17 5.07
CA LYS A 13 -11.19 -4.50 4.52
C LYS A 13 -9.78 -4.51 3.94
N ALA A 14 -9.42 -3.43 3.24
CA ALA A 14 -8.12 -3.28 2.60
C ALA A 14 -7.80 -1.79 2.37
N ILE A 15 -6.51 -1.49 2.23
CA ILE A 15 -5.98 -0.18 1.83
C ILE A 15 -5.01 -0.40 0.67
N ALA A 16 -5.18 0.37 -0.40
CA ALA A 16 -4.26 0.38 -1.53
C ALA A 16 -3.37 1.62 -1.50
N ILE A 17 -2.07 1.42 -1.63
CA ILE A 17 -1.06 2.47 -1.73
C ILE A 17 -0.47 2.36 -3.14
N ALA A 18 -0.69 3.40 -3.94
CA ALA A 18 -0.17 3.47 -5.30
C ALA A 18 1.02 4.41 -5.36
N THR A 19 2.09 3.95 -5.99
CA THR A 19 3.28 4.74 -6.30
C THR A 19 3.54 4.71 -7.80
N GLU A 20 4.11 5.78 -8.33
CA GLU A 20 4.55 5.84 -9.74
C GLU A 20 5.94 5.22 -9.96
N LEU A 21 6.52 4.64 -8.91
CA LEU A 21 7.83 4.02 -8.93
C LEU A 21 7.78 2.68 -9.68
N GLU A 22 8.91 2.28 -10.26
CA GLU A 22 9.03 1.00 -10.99
C GLU A 22 9.05 -0.22 -10.07
N GLU A 23 9.25 0.00 -8.77
CA GLU A 23 9.33 -1.02 -7.74
C GLU A 23 8.36 -0.72 -6.58
N PRO A 24 7.83 -1.76 -5.92
CA PRO A 24 6.96 -1.59 -4.77
C PRO A 24 7.75 -0.99 -3.61
N THR A 25 7.46 0.26 -3.27
CA THR A 25 8.06 0.93 -2.13
C THR A 25 7.19 0.74 -0.90
N SER A 26 7.83 0.45 0.22
CA SER A 26 7.13 0.32 1.49
C SER A 26 6.67 1.69 2.01
N PRO A 27 5.53 1.78 2.70
CA PRO A 27 5.06 3.03 3.26
C PRO A 27 6.04 3.61 4.30
N CYS A 28 5.97 4.93 4.45
CA CYS A 28 6.76 5.69 5.41
C CYS A 28 6.59 5.19 6.84
N GLY A 29 7.55 5.48 7.73
CA GLY A 29 7.50 5.05 9.13
C GLY A 29 6.21 5.46 9.84
N MET A 30 5.88 6.75 9.83
CA MET A 30 4.66 7.28 10.45
C MET A 30 3.39 6.64 9.87
N CYS A 31 3.40 6.40 8.55
CA CYS A 31 2.31 5.76 7.84
C CYS A 31 2.09 4.35 8.40
N ARG A 32 3.15 3.56 8.62
CA ARG A 32 3.07 2.21 9.18
C ARG A 32 2.52 2.21 10.60
N GLN A 33 3.04 3.09 11.46
CA GLN A 33 2.55 3.22 12.84
C GLN A 33 1.05 3.50 12.86
N PHE A 34 0.61 4.48 12.06
CA PHE A 34 -0.80 4.80 11.92
C PHE A 34 -1.64 3.64 11.35
N LEU A 35 -1.11 2.87 10.40
CA LEU A 35 -1.86 1.74 9.84
C LEU A 35 -2.03 0.60 10.85
N ILE A 36 -1.02 0.34 11.69
CA ILE A 36 -1.04 -0.73 12.71
C ILE A 36 -1.97 -0.38 13.88
N GLU A 37 -1.93 0.87 14.34
CA GLU A 37 -2.76 1.34 15.46
C GLU A 37 -4.26 1.25 15.17
N PHE A 38 -4.66 1.47 13.91
CA PHE A 38 -6.07 1.52 13.52
C PHE A 38 -6.63 0.17 13.03
N GLY A 39 -5.84 -0.91 13.10
CA GLY A 39 -6.33 -2.29 13.00
C GLY A 39 -5.62 -3.17 11.97
N ASP A 40 -6.06 -4.43 11.88
CA ASP A 40 -5.52 -5.41 10.93
C ASP A 40 -6.31 -5.41 9.62
N PHE A 41 -5.67 -4.95 8.54
CA PHE A 41 -6.26 -4.96 7.20
C PHE A 41 -5.22 -5.25 6.13
N LYS A 42 -5.71 -5.66 4.95
CA LYS A 42 -4.86 -5.96 3.81
C LYS A 42 -4.32 -4.67 3.20
N VAL A 43 -3.00 -4.54 3.13
CA VAL A 43 -2.33 -3.47 2.41
C VAL A 43 -1.88 -3.98 1.04
N LEU A 44 -2.33 -3.29 0.00
CA LEU A 44 -1.97 -3.54 -1.39
C LEU A 44 -0.97 -2.48 -1.83
N LEU A 45 0.23 -2.91 -2.24
CA LEU A 45 1.21 -2.02 -2.85
C LEU A 45 1.08 -2.11 -4.37
N LEU A 46 0.71 -0.98 -4.97
CA LEU A 46 0.57 -0.80 -6.41
C LEU A 46 1.73 0.04 -6.90
N TYR A 47 2.38 -0.39 -7.96
CA TYR A 47 3.52 0.30 -8.55
C TYR A 47 3.50 0.12 -10.07
N MET A 48 4.14 1.05 -10.77
CA MET A 48 4.08 1.14 -12.22
C MET A 48 5.30 0.45 -12.82
N GLN A 49 5.19 -0.82 -13.21
CA GLN A 49 6.30 -1.51 -13.85
C GLN A 49 6.25 -1.36 -15.39
N PHE A 50 7.22 -0.64 -15.96
CA PHE A 50 7.35 -0.54 -17.41
C PHE A 50 7.99 -1.80 -17.99
N THR A 51 7.20 -2.80 -18.38
CA THR A 51 7.74 -4.00 -19.01
C THR A 51 8.16 -3.69 -20.45
N ARG A 52 9.47 -3.63 -20.70
CA ARG A 52 10.06 -3.43 -22.05
C ARG A 52 9.93 -4.72 -22.91
N LYS A 53 8.71 -5.11 -23.31
CA LYS A 53 8.53 -6.16 -24.34
C LYS A 53 8.70 -5.53 -25.73
N ARG A 54 9.64 -6.07 -26.50
CA ARG A 54 10.22 -5.56 -27.76
C ARG A 54 9.24 -5.36 -28.95
N LYS A 55 7.90 -5.35 -28.79
CA LYS A 55 6.96 -5.13 -29.91
C LYS A 55 5.54 -4.59 -29.61
N SER A 56 5.21 -4.11 -28.40
CA SER A 56 3.92 -3.43 -28.17
C SER A 56 3.96 -2.60 -26.88
N ARG A 57 3.86 -1.27 -26.99
CA ARG A 57 3.77 -0.34 -25.85
C ARG A 57 2.44 -0.57 -25.12
N LYS A 58 2.47 -1.21 -23.96
CA LYS A 58 1.30 -1.33 -23.06
C LYS A 58 1.73 -0.88 -21.66
N ASN A 59 1.01 0.10 -21.11
CA ASN A 59 1.11 0.43 -19.69
C ASN A 59 0.35 -0.65 -18.92
N VAL A 60 1.01 -1.36 -18.01
CA VAL A 60 0.40 -2.44 -17.22
C VAL A 60 0.58 -2.12 -15.75
N TRP A 61 -0.51 -1.79 -15.07
CA TRP A 61 -0.53 -1.72 -13.61
C TRP A 61 -0.26 -3.12 -13.06
N LYS A 62 0.85 -3.28 -12.33
CA LYS A 62 1.19 -4.53 -11.66
C LYS A 62 0.97 -4.36 -10.16
N THR A 63 0.42 -5.40 -9.56
CA THR A 63 0.21 -5.48 -8.11
C THR A 63 1.20 -6.49 -7.55
N LYS A 64 2.02 -6.11 -6.56
CA LYS A 64 2.87 -7.09 -5.88
C LYS A 64 2.79 -6.91 -4.37
N THR A 65 2.61 -8.05 -3.71
CA THR A 65 2.56 -8.25 -2.26
C THR A 65 1.28 -7.75 -1.57
N LEU A 66 0.48 -8.71 -1.12
CA LEU A 66 -0.53 -8.54 -0.08
C LEU A 66 0.22 -8.57 1.25
N GLN A 67 0.35 -7.43 1.94
CA GLN A 67 0.90 -7.41 3.30
C GLN A 67 -0.24 -7.08 4.27
N THR A 68 -0.37 -7.83 5.37
CA THR A 68 -1.26 -7.44 6.47
C THR A 68 -0.60 -6.32 7.27
N SER A 69 -1.37 -5.35 7.77
CA SER A 69 -0.82 -4.23 8.55
C SER A 69 -0.05 -4.72 9.78
N ASN A 70 -0.51 -5.78 10.44
CA ASN A 70 0.21 -6.42 11.56
C ASN A 70 1.58 -7.02 11.20
N LYS A 71 1.86 -7.26 9.90
CA LYS A 71 3.15 -7.78 9.43
C LYS A 71 4.15 -6.65 9.10
N MET A 72 3.71 -5.39 9.12
CA MET A 72 4.59 -4.24 9.05
C MET A 72 5.29 -4.08 10.40
N ARG A 73 6.59 -4.33 10.46
CA ARG A 73 7.37 -4.15 11.69
C ARG A 73 7.19 -2.71 12.20
N PRO A 74 6.85 -2.49 13.49
CA PRO A 74 6.81 -1.16 14.07
C PRO A 74 8.22 -0.55 14.04
N ILE A 75 8.30 0.77 13.90
CA ILE A 75 9.58 1.48 14.07
C ILE A 75 9.96 1.33 15.54
N PRO A 76 11.20 0.91 15.88
CA PRO A 76 11.67 1.02 17.25
C PRO A 76 11.62 2.49 17.68
N LEU A 77 11.03 2.73 18.86
CA LEU A 77 11.02 4.05 19.50
C LEU A 77 12.46 4.53 19.75
#